data_AF-A0A433S5B7-F1
#
_entry.id   AF-A0A433S5B7-F1
#
_cell.length_a   1.000
_cell.length_b   1.000
_cell.length_c   1.000
_cell.angle_alpha   90.00
_cell.angle_beta   90.00
_cell.angle_gamma   90.00
#
_symmetry.space_group_name_H-M   'P 1'
#
loop_
_entity.id
_entity.type
_entity.pdbx_description
1 polymer ?
#
loop_
_entity_poly.entity_id
_entity_poly.type
_entity_poly.pdbx_seq_one_letter_code
_entity_poly.pdbx_strand_id
1 'polypeptide(L)'
;MSSKIFSALALTALLAAPALANPTSPIKTAELSARLFAAGEAAADPILILSAAKLRKSINPTQTDRSAEGGEAAEGAPLGWEEMLARAEALAQGDAAVLGLIEDARAETTKGVVTGPVYNIGSLGSGRSDTYPKIEFKGGEYAEVYVEAKSSVDLNLTVQDAQGRLVCSDSDVSHIAYCGWRPAENGSYVLLVENKGKAATSYALMTN
;
A
#
# COMPACT_ATOMS: atom_id res chain seq x y z
N MET A 1 71.23 25.78 -12.29
CA MET A 1 70.29 25.90 -11.16
C MET A 1 68.87 25.81 -11.70
N SER A 2 67.97 25.22 -10.91
CA SER A 2 66.54 24.98 -11.16
C SER A 2 66.17 23.74 -11.97
N SER A 3 65.21 22.91 -11.58
CA SER A 3 64.60 22.58 -10.29
C SER A 3 63.74 21.34 -10.59
N LYS A 4 63.92 20.24 -9.86
CA LYS A 4 63.00 19.09 -9.89
C LYS A 4 61.86 19.40 -8.92
N ILE A 5 60.60 19.34 -9.36
CA ILE A 5 59.45 19.28 -8.44
C ILE A 5 58.50 18.16 -8.86
N PHE A 6 58.17 17.36 -7.86
CA PHE A 6 57.41 16.12 -7.82
C PHE A 6 55.90 16.30 -8.05
N SER A 7 55.30 15.27 -8.66
CA SER A 7 54.15 14.49 -8.19
C SER A 7 52.92 15.21 -7.57
N ALA A 8 51.75 14.98 -8.17
CA ALA A 8 50.57 14.48 -7.44
C ALA A 8 49.52 13.96 -8.43
N LEU A 9 49.44 12.64 -8.59
CA LEU A 9 48.32 11.94 -9.20
C LEU A 9 47.15 12.03 -8.21
N ALA A 10 46.16 12.88 -8.45
CA ALA A 10 44.96 12.95 -7.63
C ALA A 10 44.05 11.76 -7.97
N LEU A 11 44.17 10.69 -7.20
CA LEU A 11 43.26 9.54 -7.23
C LEU A 11 41.96 9.96 -6.52
N THR A 12 40.95 10.38 -7.28
CA THR A 12 39.60 10.63 -6.76
C THR A 12 38.97 9.29 -6.37
N ALA A 13 39.05 8.94 -5.08
CA ALA A 13 38.26 7.88 -4.51
C ALA A 13 36.77 8.29 -4.58
N LEU A 14 36.02 7.70 -5.52
CA LEU A 14 34.55 7.68 -5.44
C LEU A 14 34.17 6.89 -4.18
N LEU A 15 33.93 7.60 -3.08
CA LEU A 15 33.21 7.06 -1.94
C LEU A 15 31.77 6.82 -2.41
N ALA A 16 31.44 5.57 -2.73
CA ALA A 16 30.05 5.13 -2.84
C ALA A 16 29.42 5.29 -1.46
N ALA A 17 28.75 6.43 -1.23
CA ALA A 17 27.91 6.59 -0.06
C ALA A 17 26.87 5.47 -0.08
N PRO A 18 26.63 4.75 1.03
CA PRO A 18 25.54 3.81 1.08
C PRO A 18 24.25 4.59 0.79
N ALA A 19 23.55 4.22 -0.26
CA ALA A 19 22.20 4.71 -0.49
C ALA A 19 21.38 4.31 0.74
N LEU A 20 21.01 5.28 1.57
CA LEU A 20 20.08 5.04 2.66
C LEU A 20 18.80 4.51 2.02
N ALA A 21 18.45 3.25 2.30
CA ALA A 21 17.18 2.69 1.88
C ALA A 21 16.08 3.58 2.48
N ASN A 22 15.25 4.17 1.64
CA ASN A 22 14.09 4.91 2.13
C ASN A 22 13.19 3.90 2.87
N PRO A 23 12.74 4.21 4.10
CA PRO A 23 11.83 3.35 4.81
C PRO A 23 10.57 3.12 3.97
N THR A 24 10.11 1.87 3.89
CA THR A 24 8.85 1.52 3.23
C THR A 24 7.73 2.35 3.85
N SER A 25 6.94 3.02 3.00
CA SER A 25 5.82 3.82 3.48
C SER A 25 4.74 2.93 4.10
N PRO A 26 3.85 3.48 4.96
CA PRO A 26 2.72 2.73 5.48
C PRO A 26 1.80 2.19 4.38
N ILE A 27 1.65 2.91 3.28
CA ILE A 27 0.81 2.51 2.15
C ILE A 27 1.44 1.33 1.39
N LYS A 28 2.75 1.39 1.10
CA LYS A 28 3.48 0.27 0.49
C LYS A 28 3.49 -0.95 1.41
N THR A 29 3.52 -0.75 2.72
CA THR A 29 3.40 -1.82 3.72
C THR A 29 2.01 -2.46 3.69
N ALA A 30 0.94 -1.68 3.55
CA ALA A 30 -0.42 -2.19 3.37
C ALA A 30 -0.56 -3.02 2.09
N GLU A 31 -0.02 -2.52 0.97
CA GLU A 31 -0.02 -3.24 -0.31
C GLU A 31 0.73 -4.58 -0.20
N LEU A 32 1.94 -4.56 0.38
CA LEU A 32 2.73 -5.78 0.58
C LEU A 32 1.99 -6.79 1.47
N SER A 33 1.36 -6.31 2.54
CA SER A 33 0.50 -7.13 3.41
C SER A 33 -0.62 -7.80 2.60
N ALA A 34 -1.39 -7.04 1.82
CA ALA A 34 -2.48 -7.60 1.03
C ALA A 34 -2.00 -8.62 -0.01
N ARG A 35 -0.88 -8.36 -0.69
CA ARG A 35 -0.29 -9.30 -1.65
C ARG A 35 0.19 -10.59 -1.00
N LEU A 36 0.82 -10.51 0.18
CA LEU A 36 1.22 -11.70 0.93
C LEU A 36 0.02 -12.51 1.41
N PHE A 37 -1.06 -11.84 1.85
CA PHE A 37 -2.30 -12.50 2.21
C PHE A 37 -2.89 -13.27 1.03
N ALA A 38 -3.00 -12.62 -0.13
CA ALA A 38 -3.51 -13.22 -1.36
C ALA A 38 -2.66 -14.43 -1.81
N ALA A 39 -1.33 -14.29 -1.75
CA ALA A 39 -0.41 -15.39 -2.07
C ALA A 39 -0.53 -16.55 -1.07
N GLY A 40 -0.67 -16.25 0.22
CA GLY A 40 -0.88 -17.23 1.28
C GLY A 40 -2.19 -18.01 1.13
N GLU A 41 -3.30 -17.34 0.81
CA GLU A 41 -4.57 -18.00 0.50
C GLU A 41 -4.45 -18.92 -0.72
N ALA A 42 -3.82 -18.44 -1.79
CA ALA A 42 -3.66 -19.22 -3.02
C ALA A 42 -2.76 -20.46 -2.83
N ALA A 43 -1.74 -20.35 -1.99
CA ALA A 43 -0.81 -21.44 -1.68
C ALA A 43 -1.25 -22.32 -0.50
N ALA A 44 -2.32 -21.94 0.21
CA ALA A 44 -2.68 -22.48 1.52
C ALA A 44 -1.51 -22.45 2.52
N ASP A 45 -0.72 -21.37 2.50
CA ASP A 45 0.49 -21.20 3.32
C ASP A 45 0.22 -20.26 4.52
N PRO A 46 0.14 -20.80 5.76
CA PRO A 46 -0.13 -20.00 6.96
C PRO A 46 1.00 -19.04 7.32
N ILE A 47 2.24 -19.28 6.90
CA ILE A 47 3.38 -18.40 7.19
C ILE A 47 3.32 -17.12 6.35
N LEU A 48 2.87 -17.22 5.09
CA LEU A 48 2.63 -16.03 4.26
C LEU A 48 1.51 -15.17 4.83
N ILE A 49 0.40 -15.80 5.27
CA ILE A 49 -0.72 -15.09 5.90
C ILE A 49 -0.30 -14.46 7.24
N LEU A 50 0.44 -15.18 8.08
CA LEU A 50 1.00 -14.63 9.32
C LEU A 50 1.88 -13.41 9.04
N SER A 51 2.75 -13.49 8.03
CA SER A 51 3.61 -12.38 7.63
C SER A 51 2.79 -11.18 7.17
N ALA A 52 1.74 -11.41 6.39
CA ALA A 52 0.80 -10.38 5.97
C ALA A 52 0.14 -9.69 7.17
N ALA A 53 -0.33 -10.47 8.15
CA ALA A 53 -0.98 -9.96 9.35
C ALA A 53 -0.04 -9.07 10.17
N LYS A 54 1.22 -9.48 10.35
CA LYS A 54 2.22 -8.69 11.08
C LYS A 54 2.47 -7.32 10.43
N LEU A 55 2.59 -7.28 9.11
CA LEU A 55 2.73 -6.02 8.37
C LEU A 55 1.47 -5.15 8.48
N ARG A 56 0.28 -5.76 8.43
CA ARG A 56 -0.98 -5.02 8.60
C ARG A 56 -1.09 -4.42 10.00
N LYS A 57 -0.70 -5.19 11.01
CA LYS A 57 -0.68 -4.76 12.40
C LYS A 57 0.28 -3.59 12.62
N SER A 58 1.45 -3.60 11.98
CA SER A 58 2.48 -2.56 12.19
C SER A 58 2.09 -1.17 11.70
N ILE A 59 1.07 -1.04 10.85
CA ILE A 59 0.64 0.26 10.31
C ILE A 59 -0.58 0.87 11.02
N ASN A 60 -1.26 0.13 11.91
CA ASN A 60 -2.44 0.53 12.69
C ASN A 60 -3.33 1.61 12.03
N PRO A 61 -3.97 1.28 10.90
CA PRO A 61 -4.51 2.27 10.00
C PRO A 61 -5.87 2.80 10.49
N THR A 62 -6.13 4.09 10.29
CA THR A 62 -7.31 4.79 10.84
C THR A 62 -8.26 5.26 9.75
N GLN A 63 -9.56 5.05 9.94
CA GLN A 63 -10.60 5.51 9.01
C GLN A 63 -10.82 7.03 9.09
N THR A 64 -11.17 7.65 7.95
CA THR A 64 -11.61 9.04 7.87
C THR A 64 -12.90 9.20 7.07
N ASP A 65 -13.49 10.40 7.12
CA ASP A 65 -14.75 10.75 6.46
C ASP A 65 -14.58 11.22 5.00
N ARG A 66 -13.39 11.07 4.38
CA ARG A 66 -13.21 11.37 2.95
C ARG A 66 -14.14 10.43 2.15
N SER A 67 -14.82 10.95 1.11
CA SER A 67 -15.74 10.21 0.24
C SER A 67 -15.50 10.57 -1.25
N ALA A 68 -15.88 9.67 -2.15
CA ALA A 68 -15.86 9.95 -3.60
C ALA A 68 -17.01 10.89 -4.00
N GLU A 69 -16.86 11.62 -5.10
CA GLU A 69 -17.91 12.53 -5.60
C GLU A 69 -19.14 11.73 -6.06
N GLY A 70 -20.24 11.86 -5.32
CA GLY A 70 -21.47 11.10 -5.60
C GLY A 70 -21.37 9.61 -5.30
N GLY A 71 -20.29 9.15 -4.67
CA GLY A 71 -20.09 7.77 -4.25
C GLY A 71 -20.80 7.44 -2.94
N GLU A 72 -21.06 6.15 -2.72
CA GLU A 72 -21.68 5.67 -1.49
C GLU A 72 -20.59 5.38 -0.45
N ALA A 73 -20.69 6.01 0.73
CA ALA A 73 -19.87 5.62 1.87
C ALA A 73 -20.22 4.19 2.29
N ALA A 74 -19.21 3.37 2.56
CA ALA A 74 -19.41 2.03 3.06
C ALA A 74 -18.84 1.86 4.47
N GLU A 75 -19.39 0.89 5.19
CA GLU A 75 -18.84 0.42 6.45
C GLU A 75 -17.97 -0.83 6.25
N GLY A 76 -16.92 -0.93 7.06
CA GLY A 76 -16.03 -2.09 7.10
C GLY A 76 -14.76 -1.88 6.28
N ALA A 77 -13.66 -1.71 6.99
CA ALA A 77 -12.32 -1.65 6.41
C ALA A 77 -11.99 -2.95 5.64
N PRO A 78 -10.96 -2.92 4.78
CA PRO A 78 -10.34 -4.14 4.28
C PRO A 78 -9.91 -5.04 5.42
N LEU A 79 -9.62 -6.30 5.08
CA LEU A 79 -9.38 -7.36 6.03
C LEU A 79 -8.31 -6.94 7.06
N GLY A 80 -8.70 -6.96 8.33
CA GLY A 80 -7.87 -6.53 9.46
C GLY A 80 -6.78 -7.55 9.80
N TRP A 81 -5.78 -7.15 10.58
CA TRP A 81 -4.71 -8.08 10.96
C TRP A 81 -5.23 -9.25 11.81
N GLU A 82 -6.27 -9.03 12.61
CA GLU A 82 -6.94 -10.05 13.41
C GLU A 82 -7.59 -11.12 12.54
N GLU A 83 -8.26 -10.69 11.48
CA GLU A 83 -8.92 -11.57 10.51
C GLU A 83 -7.87 -12.36 9.71
N MET A 84 -6.73 -11.73 9.35
CA MET A 84 -5.61 -12.43 8.73
C MET A 84 -5.03 -13.51 9.66
N LEU A 85 -4.81 -13.21 10.94
CA LEU A 85 -4.31 -14.20 11.90
C LEU A 85 -5.28 -15.37 12.08
N ALA A 86 -6.59 -15.09 12.17
CA ALA A 86 -7.60 -16.15 12.25
C ALA A 86 -7.56 -17.07 11.01
N ARG A 87 -7.26 -16.50 9.84
CA ARG A 87 -7.11 -17.26 8.61
C ARG A 87 -5.84 -18.11 8.58
N ALA A 88 -4.71 -17.58 9.05
CA ALA A 88 -3.48 -18.34 9.22
C ALA A 88 -3.68 -19.51 10.20
N GLU A 89 -4.39 -19.28 11.30
CA GLU A 89 -4.69 -20.28 12.32
C GLU A 89 -5.50 -21.45 11.75
N ALA A 90 -6.51 -21.14 10.94
CA ALA A 90 -7.31 -22.16 10.26
C ALA A 90 -6.47 -23.03 9.30
N LEU A 91 -5.49 -22.44 8.60
CA LEU A 91 -4.59 -23.15 7.69
C LEU A 91 -3.47 -23.90 8.41
N ALA A 92 -3.08 -23.49 9.62
CA ALA A 92 -2.04 -24.17 10.39
C ALA A 92 -2.43 -25.60 10.80
N GLN A 93 -3.73 -25.95 10.79
CA GLN A 93 -4.24 -27.32 10.99
C GLN A 93 -3.66 -28.05 12.22
N GLY A 94 -3.36 -27.33 13.29
CA GLY A 94 -2.80 -27.92 14.52
C GLY A 94 -1.27 -28.00 14.59
N ASP A 95 -0.53 -27.43 13.64
CA ASP A 95 0.92 -27.26 13.76
C ASP A 95 1.24 -26.35 14.96
N ALA A 96 1.72 -26.95 16.05
CA ALA A 96 1.98 -26.27 17.30
C ALA A 96 3.04 -25.15 17.18
N ALA A 97 4.01 -25.29 16.26
CA ALA A 97 5.03 -24.27 16.07
C ALA A 97 4.43 -23.04 15.38
N VAL A 98 3.64 -23.24 14.33
CA VAL A 98 2.96 -22.15 13.62
C VAL A 98 1.92 -21.47 14.51
N LEU A 99 1.13 -22.25 15.26
CA LEU A 99 0.17 -21.73 16.23
C LEU A 99 0.85 -20.87 17.31
N GLY A 100 2.02 -21.29 17.80
CA GLY A 100 2.83 -20.49 18.73
C GLY A 100 3.22 -19.13 18.15
N LEU A 101 3.68 -19.10 16.89
CA LEU A 101 4.04 -17.85 16.21
C LEU A 101 2.83 -16.93 15.98
N ILE A 102 1.65 -17.49 15.71
CA ILE A 102 0.40 -16.73 15.56
C ILE A 102 0.02 -16.07 16.88
N GLU A 103 0.09 -16.80 17.99
CA GLU A 103 -0.22 -16.26 19.32
C GLU A 103 0.80 -15.20 19.75
N ASP A 104 2.09 -15.40 19.46
CA ASP A 104 3.11 -14.37 19.68
C ASP A 104 2.80 -13.10 18.89
N ALA A 105 2.44 -13.22 17.60
CA ALA A 105 2.06 -12.10 16.77
C ALA A 105 0.78 -11.40 17.26
N ARG A 106 -0.17 -12.15 17.85
CA ARG A 106 -1.39 -11.60 18.45
C ARG A 106 -1.06 -10.79 19.70
N ALA A 107 -0.18 -11.29 20.57
CA ALA A 107 0.25 -10.64 21.80
C ALA A 107 1.22 -9.46 21.57
N GLU A 108 1.90 -9.42 20.43
CA GLU A 108 2.83 -8.35 20.07
C GLU A 108 2.13 -6.98 20.12
N THR A 109 2.71 -6.01 20.84
CA THR A 109 2.19 -4.65 20.91
C THR A 109 3.02 -3.75 20.02
N THR A 110 2.36 -3.00 19.13
CA THR A 110 3.04 -2.04 18.25
C THR A 110 3.39 -0.80 19.05
N LYS A 111 4.64 -0.72 19.54
CA LYS A 111 5.14 0.46 20.24
C LYS A 111 5.23 1.63 19.26
N GLY A 112 4.43 2.69 19.47
CA GLY A 112 4.69 4.01 18.89
C GLY A 112 4.05 4.33 17.53
N VAL A 113 3.05 3.59 17.06
CA VAL A 113 2.29 3.99 15.85
C VAL A 113 1.23 5.02 16.25
N VAL A 114 1.58 6.30 16.16
CA VAL A 114 0.73 7.42 16.65
C VAL A 114 -0.41 7.75 15.69
N THR A 115 -0.24 7.51 14.39
CA THR A 115 -1.27 7.66 13.35
C THR A 115 -0.94 6.74 12.18
N GLY A 116 -1.84 5.82 11.83
CA GLY A 116 -1.72 5.02 10.62
C GLY A 116 -2.21 5.76 9.37
N PRO A 117 -2.00 5.19 8.17
CA PRO A 117 -2.49 5.80 6.93
C PRO A 117 -4.02 5.94 6.97
N VAL A 118 -4.50 6.98 6.30
CA VAL A 118 -5.91 7.39 6.28
C VAL A 118 -6.67 6.59 5.22
N TYR A 119 -7.77 5.96 5.63
CA TYR A 119 -8.73 5.34 4.71
C TYR A 119 -9.90 6.25 4.34
N ASN A 120 -10.32 6.14 3.08
CA ASN A 120 -11.72 6.31 2.67
C ASN A 120 -12.29 4.91 2.40
N ILE A 121 -13.52 4.63 2.87
CA ILE A 121 -14.25 3.40 2.56
C ILE A 121 -15.44 3.73 1.64
N GLY A 122 -15.40 3.24 0.41
CA GLY A 122 -16.48 3.38 -0.58
C GLY A 122 -17.15 2.05 -0.89
N SER A 123 -18.35 2.11 -1.47
CA SER A 123 -19.04 0.99 -2.12
C SER A 123 -19.08 1.19 -3.62
N LEU A 124 -18.67 0.19 -4.39
CA LEU A 124 -18.64 0.26 -5.84
C LEU A 124 -19.36 -0.93 -6.47
N GLY A 125 -20.44 -0.63 -7.19
CA GLY A 125 -21.17 -1.61 -7.99
C GLY A 125 -20.31 -2.19 -9.12
N SER A 126 -20.65 -3.37 -9.61
CA SER A 126 -19.96 -4.01 -10.74
C SER A 126 -20.00 -3.10 -11.99
N GLY A 127 -18.86 -2.93 -12.65
CA GLY A 127 -18.71 -2.09 -13.84
C GLY A 127 -18.85 -0.59 -13.57
N ARG A 128 -18.92 -0.16 -12.31
CA ARG A 128 -19.00 1.25 -11.92
C ARG A 128 -17.63 1.81 -11.59
N SER A 129 -17.57 3.13 -11.59
CA SER A 129 -16.37 3.88 -11.24
C SER A 129 -16.71 4.99 -10.27
N ASP A 130 -15.81 5.21 -9.31
CA ASP A 130 -15.82 6.36 -8.42
C ASP A 130 -14.73 7.35 -8.85
N THR A 131 -15.05 8.63 -8.75
CA THR A 131 -14.09 9.73 -8.98
C THR A 131 -13.93 10.50 -7.68
N TYR A 132 -12.68 10.68 -7.26
CA TYR A 132 -12.38 11.44 -6.05
C TYR A 132 -12.19 12.93 -6.38
N PRO A 133 -12.56 13.83 -5.45
CA PRO A 133 -12.21 15.24 -5.58
C PRO A 133 -10.71 15.42 -5.77
N LYS A 134 -10.33 16.54 -6.38
CA LYS A 134 -8.92 16.89 -6.59
C LYS A 134 -8.13 16.82 -5.27
N ILE A 135 -7.05 16.06 -5.28
CA ILE A 135 -6.13 15.90 -4.14
C ILE A 135 -4.81 16.58 -4.48
N GLU A 136 -4.32 17.43 -3.58
CA GLU A 136 -3.05 18.14 -3.74
C GLU A 136 -1.87 17.26 -3.31
N PHE A 137 -0.86 17.15 -4.18
CA PHE A 137 0.41 16.52 -3.85
C PHE A 137 1.55 17.52 -4.05
N LYS A 138 2.61 17.37 -3.24
CA LYS A 138 3.78 18.26 -3.28
C LYS A 138 4.77 17.87 -4.37
N GLY A 139 5.30 18.89 -5.03
CA GLY A 139 6.40 18.78 -5.97
C GLY A 139 7.65 18.21 -5.31
N GLY A 140 8.27 17.25 -5.99
CA GLY A 140 9.49 16.61 -5.52
C GLY A 140 9.30 15.69 -4.32
N GLU A 141 8.09 15.40 -3.85
CA GLU A 141 7.80 14.35 -2.86
C GLU A 141 7.26 13.10 -3.57
N TYR A 142 7.52 11.90 -3.02
CA TYR A 142 6.92 10.68 -3.58
C TYR A 142 5.45 10.62 -3.20
N ALA A 143 4.57 10.52 -4.18
CA ALA A 143 3.14 10.37 -4.01
C ALA A 143 2.74 8.93 -4.30
N GLU A 144 1.80 8.40 -3.52
CA GLU A 144 1.26 7.07 -3.79
C GLU A 144 -0.21 6.96 -3.42
N VAL A 145 -0.89 6.09 -4.15
CA VAL A 145 -2.30 5.76 -3.98
C VAL A 145 -2.43 4.26 -3.99
N TYR A 146 -3.20 3.76 -3.04
CA TYR A 146 -3.49 2.35 -2.88
C TYR A 146 -4.99 2.13 -2.75
N VAL A 147 -5.47 1.10 -3.43
CA VAL A 147 -6.87 0.68 -3.38
C VAL A 147 -6.93 -0.82 -3.08
N GLU A 148 -7.82 -1.21 -2.17
CA GLU A 148 -8.03 -2.61 -1.76
C GLU A 148 -9.53 -2.91 -1.64
N ALA A 149 -10.03 -3.85 -2.43
CA ALA A 149 -11.38 -4.38 -2.25
C ALA A 149 -11.43 -5.28 -1.01
N LYS A 150 -12.56 -5.24 -0.30
CA LYS A 150 -12.87 -6.17 0.78
C LYS A 150 -13.09 -7.61 0.30
N SER A 151 -13.39 -7.79 -0.98
CA SER A 151 -13.59 -9.08 -1.65
C SER A 151 -12.53 -9.28 -2.74
N SER A 152 -12.48 -10.46 -3.36
CA SER A 152 -11.57 -10.77 -4.48
C SER A 152 -11.96 -10.13 -5.82
N VAL A 153 -12.74 -9.05 -5.79
CA VAL A 153 -13.21 -8.31 -6.96
C VAL A 153 -12.08 -7.51 -7.59
N ASP A 154 -11.99 -7.56 -8.92
CA ASP A 154 -11.01 -6.81 -9.71
C ASP A 154 -11.25 -5.29 -9.64
N LEU A 155 -10.28 -4.56 -9.09
CA LEU A 155 -10.28 -3.11 -8.99
C LEU A 155 -9.14 -2.51 -9.78
N ASN A 156 -9.44 -1.50 -10.59
CA ASN A 156 -8.44 -0.72 -11.31
C ASN A 156 -8.32 0.68 -10.71
N LEU A 157 -7.13 1.26 -10.84
CA LEU A 157 -6.82 2.61 -10.39
C LEU A 157 -6.24 3.42 -11.55
N THR A 158 -6.74 4.63 -11.73
CA THR A 158 -6.15 5.62 -12.66
C THR A 158 -5.95 6.95 -11.94
N VAL A 159 -4.76 7.52 -12.08
CA VAL A 159 -4.37 8.84 -11.57
C VAL A 159 -4.19 9.79 -12.75
N GLN A 160 -4.87 10.92 -12.71
CA GLN A 160 -4.75 11.98 -13.71
C GLN A 160 -4.29 13.29 -13.08
N ASP A 161 -3.56 14.11 -13.86
CA ASP A 161 -3.21 15.46 -13.44
C ASP A 161 -4.37 16.45 -13.63
N ALA A 162 -4.16 17.71 -13.27
CA ALA A 162 -5.15 18.78 -13.39
C ALA A 162 -5.62 19.06 -14.83
N GLN A 163 -4.89 18.58 -15.86
CA GLN A 163 -5.26 18.68 -17.27
C GLN A 163 -5.96 17.41 -17.79
N GLY A 164 -6.22 16.42 -16.92
CA GLY A 164 -6.83 15.15 -17.29
C GLY A 164 -5.86 14.19 -18.00
N ARG A 165 -4.54 14.44 -17.93
CA ARG A 165 -3.55 13.55 -18.53
C ARG A 165 -3.23 12.40 -17.58
N LEU A 166 -3.07 11.21 -18.13
CA LEU A 166 -2.67 10.03 -17.37
C LEU A 166 -1.29 10.24 -16.73
N VAL A 167 -1.22 10.02 -15.42
CA VAL A 167 0.02 10.05 -14.63
C VAL A 167 0.46 8.64 -14.28
N CYS A 168 -0.46 7.82 -13.79
CA CYS A 168 -0.24 6.43 -13.45
C CYS A 168 -1.54 5.64 -13.56
N SER A 169 -1.45 4.36 -13.88
CA SER A 169 -2.56 3.42 -13.79
C SER A 169 -2.11 2.05 -13.33
N ASP A 170 -2.95 1.36 -12.58
CA ASP A 170 -2.87 -0.07 -12.31
C ASP A 170 -4.16 -0.73 -12.86
N SER A 171 -3.97 -1.72 -13.73
CA SER A 171 -5.04 -2.44 -14.42
C SER A 171 -4.84 -3.96 -14.36
N ASP A 172 -3.97 -4.42 -13.46
CA ASP A 172 -3.77 -5.84 -13.25
C ASP A 172 -5.02 -6.46 -12.62
N VAL A 173 -5.40 -7.66 -13.07
CA VAL A 173 -6.61 -8.34 -12.57
C VAL A 173 -6.41 -8.74 -11.10
N SER A 174 -6.88 -7.91 -10.18
CA SER A 174 -6.50 -7.96 -8.77
C SER A 174 -7.48 -7.20 -7.89
N HIS A 175 -7.67 -7.65 -6.65
CA HIS A 175 -8.41 -6.89 -5.64
C HIS A 175 -7.61 -5.74 -5.02
N ILE A 176 -6.37 -5.56 -5.49
CA ILE A 176 -5.40 -4.57 -5.07
C ILE A 176 -4.95 -3.80 -6.30
N ALA A 177 -4.99 -2.47 -6.22
CA ALA A 177 -4.39 -1.58 -7.20
C ALA A 177 -3.48 -0.57 -6.52
N TYR A 178 -2.29 -0.32 -7.08
CA TYR A 178 -1.30 0.59 -6.52
C TYR A 178 -0.69 1.48 -7.60
N CYS A 179 -0.62 2.78 -7.31
CA CYS A 179 0.07 3.76 -8.15
C CYS A 179 1.02 4.61 -7.33
N GLY A 180 2.26 4.77 -7.81
CA GLY A 180 3.26 5.64 -7.21
C GLY A 180 3.91 6.54 -8.25
N TRP A 181 4.06 7.82 -7.94
CA TRP A 181 4.71 8.79 -8.82
C TRP A 181 5.43 9.89 -8.02
N ARG A 182 6.14 10.78 -8.71
CA ARG A 182 6.79 11.94 -8.10
C ARG A 182 6.41 13.20 -8.87
N PRO A 183 5.48 14.03 -8.36
CA PRO A 183 5.15 15.31 -8.98
C PRO A 183 6.41 16.15 -9.21
N ALA A 184 6.55 16.78 -10.38
CA ALA A 184 7.66 17.72 -10.61
C ALA A 184 7.44 19.03 -9.83
N GLU A 185 6.20 19.48 -9.76
CA GLU A 185 5.73 20.69 -9.07
C GLU A 185 4.53 20.33 -8.18
N ASN A 186 4.14 21.24 -7.29
CA ASN A 186 2.88 21.11 -6.56
C ASN A 186 1.72 21.06 -7.54
N GLY A 187 0.74 20.19 -7.31
CA GLY A 187 -0.46 20.17 -8.14
C GLY A 187 -1.54 19.23 -7.65
N SER A 188 -2.73 19.42 -8.22
CA SER A 188 -3.90 18.60 -7.95
C SER A 188 -4.02 17.42 -8.91
N TYR A 189 -4.45 16.29 -8.38
CA TYR A 189 -4.63 15.04 -9.11
C TYR A 189 -6.02 14.48 -8.86
N VAL A 190 -6.57 13.81 -9.88
CA VAL A 190 -7.87 13.12 -9.82
C VAL A 190 -7.62 11.63 -9.78
N LEU A 191 -8.28 10.94 -8.84
CA LEU A 191 -8.21 9.50 -8.69
C LEU A 191 -9.51 8.88 -9.19
N LEU A 192 -9.40 7.89 -10.07
CA LEU A 192 -10.51 7.11 -10.57
C LEU A 192 -10.32 5.67 -10.14
N VAL A 193 -11.32 5.14 -9.43
CA VAL A 193 -11.37 3.74 -9.02
C VAL A 193 -12.45 3.06 -9.82
N GLU A 194 -12.14 1.94 -10.47
CA GLU A 194 -13.10 1.19 -11.27
C GLU A 194 -13.25 -0.24 -10.77
N ASN A 195 -14.48 -0.72 -10.62
CA ASN A 195 -14.76 -2.12 -10.36
C ASN A 195 -14.93 -2.86 -11.70
N LYS A 196 -13.91 -3.60 -12.12
CA LYS A 196 -13.92 -4.44 -13.33
C LYS A 196 -14.45 -5.85 -13.06
N GLY A 197 -14.68 -6.20 -11.79
CA GLY A 197 -15.25 -7.48 -11.40
C GLY A 197 -16.76 -7.59 -11.65
N LYS A 198 -17.28 -8.79 -11.45
CA LYS A 198 -18.70 -9.16 -11.69
C LYS A 198 -19.63 -8.93 -10.50
N ALA A 199 -19.09 -8.51 -9.36
CA ALA A 199 -19.82 -8.31 -8.12
C ALA A 199 -19.55 -6.91 -7.57
N ALA A 200 -20.52 -6.35 -6.84
CA ALA A 200 -20.29 -5.14 -6.06
C ALA A 200 -19.30 -5.44 -4.91
N THR A 201 -18.53 -4.44 -4.50
CA THR A 201 -17.61 -4.57 -3.36
C THR A 201 -17.50 -3.25 -2.62
N SER A 202 -17.24 -3.32 -1.32
CA SER A 202 -16.62 -2.21 -0.60
C SER A 202 -15.12 -2.20 -0.87
N TYR A 203 -14.50 -1.03 -0.80
CA TYR A 203 -13.07 -0.86 -0.97
C TYR A 203 -12.51 0.22 -0.05
N ALA A 204 -11.23 0.12 0.26
CA ALA A 204 -10.46 1.20 0.86
C ALA A 204 -9.61 1.91 -0.18
N LEU A 205 -9.46 3.22 -0.01
CA LEU A 205 -8.45 4.03 -0.67
C LEU A 205 -7.54 4.71 0.35
N MET A 206 -6.23 4.65 0.12
CA MET A 206 -5.19 5.33 0.92
C MET A 206 -4.30 6.21 0.06
N THR A 207 -3.93 7.38 0.58
CA THR A 207 -2.95 8.31 0.00
C THR A 207 -2.05 8.88 1.10
N ASN A 208 -0.85 9.33 0.75
CA ASN A 208 0.07 10.02 1.66
C ASN A 208 -0.09 11.54 1.64
#